data_AF-A0A5C7LH31-F1
#
_entry.id   AF-A0A5C7LH31-F1
#
_cell.length_a   1.000
_cell.length_b   1.000
_cell.length_c   1.000
_cell.angle_alpha   90.00
_cell.angle_beta   90.00
_cell.angle_gamma   90.00
#
_symmetry.space_group_name_H-M   'P 1'
#
loop_
_entity.id
_entity.type
_entity.pdbx_description
1 polymer ?
#
loop_
_entity_poly.entity_id
_entity_poly.type
_entity_poly.pdbx_seq_one_letter_code
_entity_poly.pdbx_strand_id
1 'polypeptide(L)'
;MRLKFEIDKKVLKQIEKQVESLGAGPTKAECQELGNDIIAEMKAMISKGISPIDGKGRFPAYKWQGVKGKYPATQKKLGKRDRPVNLELHGDFLDELRAKVTKDADGYGVNIGWDDPEQRAKELGHRRGANGQPKRPIIPIGKESFAVKIQRLIIDAFTRSTAKK
;
A
#
# COMPACT_ATOMS: atom_id res chain seq x y z
N MET A 1 18.50 -0.34 -2.22
CA MET A 1 17.76 -1.36 -1.44
C MET A 1 16.86 -2.12 -2.41
N ARG A 2 17.14 -3.39 -2.70
CA ARG A 2 16.31 -4.25 -3.57
C ARG A 2 15.13 -4.75 -2.73
N LEU A 3 13.90 -4.39 -3.08
CA LEU A 3 12.69 -4.87 -2.41
C LEU A 3 12.24 -6.16 -3.11
N LYS A 4 12.37 -7.30 -2.41
CA LYS A 4 11.71 -8.56 -2.76
C LYS A 4 10.32 -8.53 -2.12
N PHE A 5 9.28 -8.75 -2.91
CA PHE A 5 7.90 -8.86 -2.41
C PHE A 5 7.70 -10.25 -1.79
N GLU A 6 7.34 -10.33 -0.50
CA GLU A 6 6.78 -11.56 0.08
C GLU A 6 5.25 -11.47 0.02
N ILE A 7 4.66 -12.09 -1.00
CA ILE A 7 3.22 -12.35 -1.06
C ILE A 7 2.92 -13.51 -0.10
N ASP A 8 1.77 -13.47 0.59
CA ASP A 8 1.32 -14.53 1.51
C ASP A 8 1.46 -15.91 0.86
N LYS A 9 2.14 -16.87 1.52
CA LYS A 9 2.47 -18.19 0.94
C LYS A 9 1.27 -18.96 0.38
N LYS A 10 0.05 -18.76 0.88
CA LYS A 10 -1.15 -19.40 0.31
C LYS A 10 -1.60 -18.74 -0.98
N VAL A 11 -1.58 -17.41 -1.01
CA VAL A 11 -1.92 -16.60 -2.18
C VAL A 11 -0.82 -16.74 -3.24
N LEU A 12 0.45 -16.73 -2.83
CA LEU A 12 1.62 -17.01 -3.64
C LEU A 12 1.52 -18.41 -4.26
N LYS A 13 1.17 -19.46 -3.51
CA LYS A 13 0.95 -20.80 -4.10
C LYS A 13 -0.21 -20.85 -5.08
N GLN A 14 -1.30 -20.10 -4.86
CA GLN A 14 -2.40 -20.02 -5.82
C GLN A 14 -2.00 -19.26 -7.08
N ILE A 15 -1.28 -18.15 -6.93
CA ILE A 15 -0.75 -17.35 -8.03
C ILE A 15 0.31 -18.13 -8.79
N GLU A 16 1.29 -18.75 -8.12
CA GLU A 16 2.35 -19.59 -8.72
C GLU A 16 1.75 -20.76 -9.50
N LYS A 17 0.77 -21.46 -8.92
CA LYS A 17 0.12 -22.59 -9.60
C LYS A 17 -0.73 -22.15 -10.80
N GLN A 18 -1.26 -20.93 -10.79
CA GLN A 18 -1.94 -20.33 -11.95
C GLN A 18 -0.95 -19.78 -12.97
N VAL A 19 0.14 -19.15 -12.54
CA VAL A 19 1.21 -18.58 -13.40
C VAL A 19 2.03 -19.66 -14.09
N GLU A 20 2.36 -20.78 -13.43
CA GLU A 20 3.00 -21.95 -14.05
C GLU A 20 2.13 -22.59 -15.14
N SER A 21 0.80 -22.49 -15.03
CA SER A 21 -0.13 -23.01 -16.03
C SER A 21 -0.33 -22.08 -17.24
N LEU A 22 0.24 -20.87 -17.23
CA LEU A 22 -0.08 -19.80 -18.17
C LEU A 22 1.18 -19.30 -18.89
N GLY A 23 1.35 -19.77 -20.13
CA GLY A 23 2.50 -19.46 -20.98
C GLY A 23 2.68 -17.95 -21.25
N ALA A 24 3.85 -17.45 -20.84
CA ALA A 24 4.34 -16.07 -20.90
C ALA A 24 3.67 -15.08 -19.94
N GLY A 25 4.49 -14.50 -19.04
CA GLY A 25 4.10 -13.49 -18.07
C GLY A 25 3.58 -12.16 -18.66
N PRO A 26 3.18 -11.21 -17.80
CA PRO A 26 2.55 -9.96 -18.21
C PRO A 26 3.49 -9.08 -19.03
N THR A 27 2.93 -8.33 -19.97
CA THR A 27 3.63 -7.35 -20.79
C THR A 27 3.96 -6.09 -20.00
N LYS A 28 4.90 -5.27 -20.52
CA LYS A 28 5.25 -3.97 -19.93
C LYS A 28 4.03 -3.06 -19.75
N ALA A 29 3.11 -3.05 -20.72
CA ALA A 29 1.91 -2.22 -20.69
C ALA A 29 0.96 -2.65 -19.57
N GLU A 30 0.73 -3.96 -19.42
CA GLU A 30 -0.11 -4.52 -18.36
C GLU A 30 0.48 -4.28 -16.97
N CYS A 31 1.81 -4.38 -16.83
CA CYS A 31 2.49 -4.01 -15.59
C CYS A 31 2.36 -2.52 -15.27
N GLN A 32 2.39 -1.64 -16.28
CA GLN A 32 2.21 -0.21 -16.07
C GLN A 32 0.78 0.11 -15.62
N GLU A 33 -0.22 -0.51 -16.26
CA GLU A 33 -1.63 -0.38 -15.89
C GLU A 33 -1.86 -0.89 -14.47
N LEU A 34 -1.38 -2.09 -14.14
CA LEU A 34 -1.44 -2.65 -12.79
C LEU A 34 -0.78 -1.73 -11.75
N GLY A 35 0.39 -1.16 -12.05
CA GLY A 35 1.06 -0.23 -11.16
C GLY A 35 0.23 1.02 -10.87
N ASN A 36 -0.44 1.57 -11.89
CA ASN A 36 -1.33 2.71 -11.74
C ASN A 36 -2.56 2.36 -10.90
N ASP A 37 -3.16 1.18 -11.13
CA ASP A 37 -4.31 0.68 -10.38
C ASP A 37 -3.98 0.48 -8.90
N ILE A 38 -2.81 -0.08 -8.60
CA ILE A 38 -2.37 -0.26 -7.21
C ILE A 38 -2.20 1.10 -6.53
N ILE A 39 -1.58 2.08 -7.19
CA ILE A 39 -1.39 3.42 -6.62
C ILE A 39 -2.73 4.12 -6.41
N ALA A 40 -3.64 4.03 -7.36
CA ALA A 40 -4.98 4.59 -7.23
C ALA A 40 -5.71 3.99 -6.02
N GLU A 41 -5.63 2.67 -5.85
CA GLU A 41 -6.24 1.99 -4.69
C GLU A 41 -5.53 2.37 -3.38
N MET A 42 -4.20 2.44 -3.36
CA MET A 42 -3.45 2.92 -2.20
C MET A 42 -3.88 4.32 -1.79
N LYS A 43 -3.95 5.27 -2.73
CA LYS A 43 -4.44 6.63 -2.48
C LYS A 43 -5.88 6.59 -1.96
N ALA A 44 -6.76 5.80 -2.58
CA ALA A 44 -8.15 5.67 -2.14
C ALA A 44 -8.31 5.07 -0.72
N MET A 45 -7.40 4.19 -0.31
CA MET A 45 -7.36 3.67 1.06
C MET A 45 -6.86 4.73 2.04
N ILE A 46 -5.76 5.41 1.69
CA ILE A 46 -5.14 6.45 2.54
C ILE A 46 -6.11 7.62 2.75
N SER A 47 -6.86 8.06 1.72
CA SER A 47 -7.84 9.15 1.88
C SER A 47 -8.95 8.82 2.88
N LYS A 48 -9.25 7.53 3.07
CA LYS A 48 -10.21 7.01 4.06
C LYS A 48 -9.57 6.72 5.43
N GLY A 49 -8.30 7.07 5.58
CA GLY A 49 -7.50 6.77 6.77
C GLY A 49 -7.26 5.27 6.97
N ILE A 50 -7.23 4.47 5.89
CA ILE A 50 -6.99 3.02 5.93
C ILE A 50 -5.57 2.75 5.42
N SER A 51 -4.82 1.93 6.16
CA SER A 51 -3.49 1.51 5.73
C SER A 51 -3.59 0.55 4.54
N PRO A 52 -2.80 0.74 3.47
CA PRO A 52 -2.71 -0.19 2.36
C PRO A 52 -1.89 -1.45 2.70
N ILE A 53 -1.40 -1.59 3.94
CA ILE A 53 -0.67 -2.76 4.42
C ILE A 53 -1.64 -3.66 5.21
N ASP A 54 -1.57 -4.96 4.96
CA ASP A 54 -2.42 -5.93 5.62
C ASP A 54 -2.18 -5.96 7.15
N GLY A 55 -3.25 -6.21 7.90
CA GLY A 55 -3.22 -6.25 9.36
C GLY A 55 -2.97 -4.91 10.08
N LYS A 56 -2.65 -3.81 9.38
CA LYS A 56 -2.44 -2.48 10.01
C LYS A 56 -3.73 -1.71 10.25
N GLY A 57 -4.82 -2.05 9.55
CA GLY A 57 -6.14 -1.45 9.77
C GLY A 57 -6.16 0.06 9.46
N ARG A 58 -6.80 0.84 10.33
CA ARG A 58 -6.93 2.30 10.15
C ARG A 58 -5.75 3.04 10.75
N PHE A 59 -5.34 4.14 10.12
CA PHE A 59 -4.34 5.02 10.71
C PHE A 59 -4.84 5.62 12.02
N PRO A 60 -3.99 5.63 13.07
CA PRO A 60 -4.33 6.31 14.31
C PRO A 60 -4.51 7.81 14.05
N ALA A 61 -5.47 8.43 14.73
CA ALA A 61 -5.68 9.86 14.60
C ALA A 61 -4.49 10.67 15.16
N TYR A 62 -4.51 11.98 14.92
CA TYR A 62 -3.42 12.86 15.35
C TYR A 62 -3.17 12.84 16.86
N LYS A 63 -1.92 13.14 17.22
CA LYS A 63 -1.25 13.12 18.55
C LYS A 63 -2.05 13.64 19.76
N TRP A 64 -3.17 14.31 19.55
CA TRP A 64 -4.03 14.91 20.58
C TRP A 64 -5.18 14.00 21.01
N GLN A 65 -5.52 12.97 20.21
CA GLN A 65 -6.43 11.90 20.65
C GLN A 65 -5.70 11.00 21.66
N GLY A 66 -5.93 11.26 22.95
CA GLY A 66 -5.34 10.53 24.07
C GLY A 66 -4.52 11.41 25.04
N VAL A 67 -4.25 12.67 24.69
CA VAL A 67 -3.67 13.62 25.64
C VAL A 67 -4.77 14.08 26.60
N LYS A 68 -4.68 13.68 27.88
CA LYS A 68 -5.53 14.20 28.95
C LYS A 68 -5.51 15.74 28.89
N GLY A 69 -6.65 16.36 28.57
CA GLY A 69 -6.86 17.80 28.74
C GLY A 69 -6.86 18.70 27.50
N LYS A 70 -6.70 18.19 26.27
CA LYS A 70 -6.70 19.05 25.06
C LYS A 70 -7.69 18.64 23.94
N TYR A 71 -8.95 18.34 24.30
CA TYR A 71 -10.07 17.86 23.44
C TYR A 71 -10.17 16.32 23.27
N PRO A 72 -11.39 15.74 23.26
CA PRO A 72 -11.99 15.26 24.48
C PRO A 72 -11.87 13.74 24.59
N ALA A 73 -11.27 13.31 25.71
CA ALA A 73 -11.64 12.07 26.41
C ALA A 73 -13.17 11.99 26.70
N THR A 74 -13.92 13.05 26.39
CA THR A 74 -15.38 13.13 26.37
C THR A 74 -16.05 12.49 25.14
N GLN A 75 -15.36 12.09 24.06
CA GLN A 75 -16.04 11.42 22.93
C GLN A 75 -16.64 10.05 23.31
N LYS A 76 -15.94 9.27 24.14
CA LYS A 76 -16.47 8.03 24.73
C LYS A 76 -17.62 8.30 25.72
N LYS A 77 -17.55 9.38 26.49
CA LYS A 77 -18.66 9.85 27.36
C LYS A 77 -19.88 10.35 26.58
N LEU A 78 -19.70 10.77 25.32
CA LEU A 78 -20.75 11.28 24.43
C LEU A 78 -21.29 10.22 23.45
N GLY A 79 -20.90 8.94 23.61
CA GLY A 79 -21.33 7.86 22.71
C GLY A 79 -20.85 8.01 21.26
N LYS A 80 -19.88 8.89 20.99
CA LYS A 80 -19.37 9.12 19.63
C LYS A 80 -18.33 8.05 19.31
N ARG A 81 -18.59 7.28 18.25
CA ARG A 81 -17.65 6.30 17.67
C ARG A 81 -16.40 7.03 17.19
N ASP A 82 -15.23 6.40 17.36
CA ASP A 82 -13.98 6.87 16.74
C ASP A 82 -14.20 6.97 15.23
N ARG A 83 -14.21 8.21 14.73
CA ARG A 83 -14.38 8.47 13.30
C ARG A 83 -13.00 8.36 12.64
N PRO A 84 -12.91 7.69 11.49
CA PRO A 84 -11.68 7.72 10.72
C PRO A 84 -11.36 9.15 10.29
N VAL A 85 -10.07 9.42 10.17
CA VAL A 85 -9.61 10.68 9.60
C VAL A 85 -9.85 10.58 8.09
N ASN A 86 -10.79 11.37 7.55
CA ASN A 86 -10.77 11.66 6.12
C ASN A 86 -9.54 12.53 5.88
N LEU A 87 -8.60 12.02 5.09
CA LEU A 87 -7.35 12.72 4.77
C LEU A 87 -7.52 13.34 3.39
N GLU A 88 -7.38 14.66 3.32
CA GLU A 88 -7.09 15.34 2.06
C GLU A 88 -5.67 14.94 1.63
N LEU A 89 -5.56 14.37 0.44
CA LEU A 89 -4.29 13.87 -0.10
C LEU A 89 -3.60 15.01 -0.83
N HIS A 90 -2.73 15.73 -0.13
CA HIS A 90 -1.94 16.82 -0.71
C HIS A 90 -0.46 16.67 -0.33
N GLY A 91 0.40 17.16 -1.21
CA GLY A 91 1.84 17.30 -0.99
C GLY A 91 2.69 16.27 -1.72
N ASP A 92 3.93 16.67 -1.96
CA ASP A 92 4.92 15.97 -2.79
C ASP A 92 5.07 14.49 -2.43
N PHE A 93 4.88 14.13 -1.16
CA PHE A 93 4.95 12.76 -0.69
C PHE A 93 3.93 11.82 -1.36
N LEU A 94 2.70 12.27 -1.61
CA LEU A 94 1.69 11.45 -2.27
C LEU A 94 1.70 11.65 -3.79
N ASP A 95 2.14 12.81 -4.26
CA ASP A 95 2.23 13.12 -5.68
C ASP A 95 3.40 12.40 -6.36
N GLU A 96 4.48 12.16 -5.62
CA GLU A 96 5.64 11.42 -6.10
C GLU A 96 5.57 9.90 -5.89
N LEU A 97 4.51 9.39 -5.25
CA LEU A 97 4.29 7.95 -5.16
C LEU A 97 4.02 7.39 -6.57
N ARG A 98 4.96 6.61 -7.10
CA ARG A 98 4.97 6.16 -8.51
C ARG A 98 5.19 4.66 -8.62
N ALA A 99 4.70 4.12 -9.73
CA ALA A 99 4.90 2.74 -10.13
C ALA A 99 5.96 2.71 -11.23
N LYS A 100 7.02 1.94 -10.98
CA LYS A 100 8.13 1.74 -11.90
C LYS A 100 8.12 0.30 -12.37
N VAL A 101 7.95 0.13 -13.68
CA VAL A 101 8.04 -1.19 -14.30
C VAL A 101 9.52 -1.54 -14.49
N THR A 102 9.94 -2.67 -13.92
CA THR A 102 11.28 -3.23 -14.09
C THR A 102 11.21 -4.46 -15.00
N LYS A 103 12.27 -4.72 -15.75
CA LYS A 103 12.42 -5.94 -16.54
C LYS A 103 13.52 -6.77 -15.89
N ASP A 104 13.18 -7.99 -15.51
CA ASP A 104 14.09 -8.99 -14.97
C ASP A 104 14.15 -10.20 -15.92
N ALA A 105 14.99 -11.19 -15.60
CA ALA A 105 15.14 -12.40 -16.42
C ALA A 105 13.82 -13.18 -16.58
N ASP A 106 12.94 -13.09 -15.57
CA ASP A 106 11.66 -13.80 -15.49
C ASP A 106 10.48 -13.01 -16.07
N GLY A 107 10.70 -11.78 -16.55
CA GLY A 107 9.65 -10.95 -17.17
C GLY A 107 9.60 -9.51 -16.66
N TYR A 108 8.41 -8.92 -16.65
CA TYR A 108 8.18 -7.58 -16.14
C TYR A 108 7.64 -7.60 -14.70
N GLY A 109 8.15 -6.71 -13.86
CA GLY A 109 7.73 -6.52 -12.48
C GLY A 109 7.30 -5.07 -12.22
N VAL A 110 6.53 -4.86 -11.16
CA VAL A 110 6.07 -3.53 -10.73
C VAL A 110 6.69 -3.20 -9.39
N ASN A 111 7.39 -2.07 -9.31
CA ASN A 111 7.92 -1.52 -8.08
C ASN A 111 7.17 -0.25 -7.72
N ILE A 112 6.70 -0.14 -6.47
CA ILE A 112 5.93 1.00 -5.99
C ILE A 112 6.74 1.73 -4.93
N GLY A 113 6.91 3.03 -5.09
CA GLY A 113 7.60 3.86 -4.11
C GLY A 113 7.96 5.22 -4.67
N TRP A 114 9.07 5.75 -4.17
CA TRP A 114 9.60 7.07 -4.53
C TRP A 114 11.01 6.94 -5.07
N ASP A 115 11.29 7.67 -6.15
CA ASP A 115 12.64 7.84 -6.65
C ASP A 115 13.41 8.87 -5.79
N ASP A 116 12.73 9.93 -5.33
CA ASP A 116 13.29 10.96 -4.46
C ASP A 116 13.72 10.38 -3.09
N PRO A 117 15.00 10.52 -2.69
CA PRO A 117 15.47 10.19 -1.35
C PRO A 117 14.69 10.86 -0.22
N GLU A 118 14.23 12.10 -0.38
CA GLU A 118 13.55 12.83 0.69
C GLU A 118 12.19 12.22 1.00
N GLN A 119 11.39 11.90 -0.02
CA GLN A 119 10.11 11.21 0.20
C GLN A 119 10.32 9.82 0.81
N ARG A 120 11.36 9.08 0.40
CA ARG A 120 11.71 7.80 1.06
C ARG A 120 12.04 7.99 2.54
N ALA A 121 12.73 9.07 2.90
CA ALA A 121 13.01 9.40 4.29
C ALA A 121 11.73 9.74 5.07
N LYS A 122 10.75 10.42 4.45
CA LYS A 122 9.44 10.68 5.05
C LYS A 122 8.66 9.38 5.32
N GLU A 123 8.66 8.42 4.39
CA GLU A 123 8.06 7.10 4.65
C GLU A 123 8.75 6.37 5.80
N LEU A 124 10.08 6.44 5.87
CA LEU A 124 10.82 5.86 7.00
C LEU A 124 10.46 6.55 8.33
N GLY A 125 10.23 7.87 8.29
CA GLY A 125 9.70 8.66 9.40
C GLY A 125 8.32 8.17 9.83
N HIS A 126 7.39 7.96 8.89
CA HIS A 126 6.07 7.40 9.16
C HIS A 126 6.13 5.98 9.72
N ARG A 127 7.07 5.17 9.28
CA ARG A 127 7.29 3.82 9.80
C ARG A 127 7.82 3.83 11.23
N ARG A 128 8.74 4.75 11.56
CA ARG A 128 9.35 4.87 12.89
C ARG A 128 8.48 5.63 13.89
N GLY A 129 7.57 6.48 13.41
CA GLY A 129 6.82 7.42 14.25
C GLY A 129 7.68 8.62 14.64
N ALA A 130 8.39 9.21 13.68
CA ALA A 130 9.27 10.35 13.91
C ALA A 130 8.51 11.57 14.45
N ASN A 131 9.19 12.45 15.20
CA ASN A 131 8.63 13.70 15.75
C ASN A 131 7.40 13.51 16.65
N GLY A 132 7.27 12.32 17.25
CA GLY A 132 6.11 11.93 18.06
C GLY A 132 4.82 11.81 17.25
N GLN A 133 4.92 11.63 15.94
CA GLN A 133 3.81 11.23 15.10
C GLN A 133 3.56 9.72 15.28
N PRO A 134 2.31 9.26 15.24
CA PRO A 134 2.04 7.83 15.29
C PRO A 134 2.49 7.14 14.00
N LYS A 135 2.73 5.82 14.07
CA LYS A 135 3.22 5.04 12.93
C LYS A 135 2.17 4.94 11.83
N ARG A 136 2.56 5.24 10.59
CA ARG A 136 1.68 5.23 9.40
C ARG A 136 2.41 4.70 8.14
N PRO A 137 2.99 3.49 8.18
CA PRO A 137 3.64 2.93 7.00
C PRO A 137 2.60 2.68 5.89
N ILE A 138 2.99 2.94 4.64
CA ILE A 138 2.15 2.74 3.46
C ILE A 138 2.77 1.79 2.44
N ILE A 139 4.09 1.57 2.46
CA ILE A 139 4.74 0.56 1.62
C ILE A 139 5.11 -0.65 2.47
N PRO A 140 4.63 -1.87 2.18
CA PRO A 140 5.02 -3.07 2.91
C PRO A 140 6.53 -3.34 2.77
N ILE A 141 7.18 -3.77 3.87
CA ILE A 141 8.58 -4.20 3.86
C ILE A 141 8.74 -5.57 4.54
N GLY A 142 9.72 -6.35 4.10
CA GLY A 142 10.04 -7.66 4.69
C GLY A 142 8.82 -8.58 4.63
N LYS A 143 8.34 -9.02 5.79
CA LYS A 143 7.20 -9.94 5.95
C LYS A 143 5.82 -9.26 5.90
N GLU A 144 5.77 -7.94 5.68
CA GLU A 144 4.50 -7.24 5.50
C GLU A 144 3.96 -7.46 4.08
N SER A 145 2.64 -7.53 3.94
CA SER A 145 1.96 -7.67 2.65
C SER A 145 1.01 -6.49 2.41
N PHE A 146 0.64 -6.26 1.16
CA PHE A 146 -0.42 -5.31 0.83
C PHE A 146 -1.77 -5.79 1.35
N ALA A 147 -2.71 -4.87 1.58
CA ALA A 147 -4.08 -5.22 1.94
C ALA A 147 -4.74 -6.11 0.88
N VAL A 148 -5.66 -6.98 1.31
CA VAL A 148 -6.35 -7.97 0.47
C VAL A 148 -6.93 -7.36 -0.83
N LYS A 149 -7.44 -6.13 -0.78
CA LYS A 149 -8.00 -5.46 -1.96
C LYS A 149 -6.94 -5.18 -3.05
N ILE A 150 -5.75 -4.76 -2.64
CA ILE A 150 -4.61 -4.57 -3.56
C ILE A 150 -4.10 -5.93 -4.06
N GLN A 151 -4.03 -6.94 -3.18
CA GLN A 151 -3.65 -8.30 -3.60
C GLN A 151 -4.61 -8.86 -4.67
N ARG A 152 -5.92 -8.59 -4.55
CA ARG A 152 -6.91 -8.98 -5.57
C ARG A 152 -6.67 -8.28 -6.90
N LEU A 153 -6.36 -6.99 -6.92
CA LEU A 153 -6.02 -6.28 -8.16
C LEU A 153 -4.85 -6.94 -8.90
N ILE A 154 -3.83 -7.36 -8.13
CA ILE A 154 -2.68 -8.09 -8.67
C ILE A 154 -3.15 -9.40 -9.31
N ILE A 155 -3.90 -10.23 -8.58
CA ILE A 155 -4.44 -11.51 -9.07
C ILE A 155 -5.29 -11.32 -10.34
N ASP A 156 -6.21 -10.35 -10.32
CA ASP A 156 -7.11 -10.07 -11.43
C ASP A 156 -6.37 -9.58 -12.68
N ALA A 157 -5.28 -8.84 -12.52
CA ALA A 157 -4.45 -8.40 -13.64
C ALA A 157 -3.72 -9.58 -14.29
N PHE A 158 -3.14 -10.47 -13.48
CA PHE A 158 -2.51 -11.71 -13.98
C PHE A 158 -3.52 -12.63 -14.68
N THR A 159 -4.74 -12.73 -14.15
CA THR A 159 -5.82 -13.53 -14.76
C THR A 159 -6.34 -12.92 -16.07
N ARG A 160 -6.37 -11.59 -16.20
CA ARG A 160 -6.82 -10.91 -17.42
C ARG A 160 -5.80 -10.93 -18.54
N SER A 161 -4.52 -10.76 -18.22
CA SER A 161 -3.42 -10.82 -19.21
C SER A 161 -3.37 -12.17 -19.94
N THR A 162 -3.79 -13.22 -19.24
CA THR A 162 -3.75 -14.59 -19.72
C THR A 162 -4.99 -14.99 -20.51
N ALA A 163 -6.17 -14.41 -20.22
CA ALA A 163 -7.41 -14.65 -20.97
C ALA A 163 -7.47 -13.96 -22.34
N LYS A 164 -6.59 -12.97 -22.59
CA LYS A 164 -6.52 -12.24 -23.88
C LYS A 164 -5.55 -12.88 -24.89
N LYS A 165 -4.84 -13.94 -24.50
CA LYS A 165 -3.94 -14.71 -25.37
C LYS A 165 -4.64 -16.00 -25.80
#